data_AF-W4PKZ2-F1
#
_entry.id   AF-W4PKZ2-F1
#
_cell.length_a   1.000
_cell.length_b   1.000
_cell.length_c   1.000
_cell.angle_alpha   90.00
_cell.angle_beta   90.00
_cell.angle_gamma   90.00
#
_symmetry.space_group_name_H-M   'P 1'
#
loop_
_entity.id
_entity.type
_entity.pdbx_description
1 polymer ?
#
loop_
_entity_poly.entity_id
_entity_poly.type
_entity_poly.pdbx_seq_one_letter_code
_entity_poly.pdbx_strand_id
1 'polypeptide(L)'
;MKVKLEDDPYKTRVIDGRTPEFYVTQRLTLHDASGNLVVLGIRSKHPSPASCTLPAMVHKYRPGEIIYVASARIARTFQHYGSKFTRLSHVKLINLNLSQSRQ
;
A
#
# COMPACT_ATOMS: atom_id res chain seq x y z
N MET A 1 -8.01 0.94 11.51
CA MET A 1 -8.20 0.16 10.27
C MET A 1 -7.18 -0.97 10.25
N LYS A 2 -7.56 -2.23 10.00
CA LYS A 2 -6.61 -3.38 9.97
C LYS A 2 -6.11 -3.63 8.55
N VAL A 3 -4.79 -3.64 8.34
CA VAL A 3 -4.11 -3.74 7.04
C VAL A 3 -3.83 -5.21 6.63
N LYS A 4 -4.18 -5.59 5.40
CA LYS A 4 -3.64 -6.78 4.68
C LYS A 4 -2.86 -6.29 3.45
N LEU A 5 -1.69 -6.87 3.21
CA LEU A 5 -0.73 -6.43 2.19
C LEU A 5 -0.59 -7.47 1.06
N GLU A 6 -0.61 -7.02 -0.20
CA GLU A 6 -0.33 -7.83 -1.40
C GLU A 6 0.61 -7.06 -2.35
N ASP A 7 1.56 -7.75 -2.99
CA ASP A 7 2.63 -7.15 -3.81
C ASP A 7 2.39 -7.40 -5.31
N ASP A 8 1.99 -6.35 -6.06
CA ASP A 8 1.81 -6.41 -7.52
C ASP A 8 2.96 -5.68 -8.26
N PRO A 9 3.71 -6.32 -9.19
CA PRO A 9 4.74 -5.65 -9.98
C PRO A 9 4.10 -4.68 -10.99
N TYR A 10 4.63 -3.45 -11.12
CA TYR A 10 4.11 -2.47 -12.08
C TYR A 10 5.15 -1.89 -13.04
N LYS A 11 6.45 -1.97 -12.71
CA LYS A 11 7.54 -1.49 -13.58
C LYS A 11 8.83 -2.25 -13.32
N THR A 12 9.51 -2.65 -14.40
CA THR A 12 10.84 -3.27 -14.36
C THR A 12 11.88 -2.28 -14.87
N ARG A 13 13.00 -2.13 -14.16
CA ARG A 13 14.19 -1.40 -14.63
C ARG A 13 15.35 -2.39 -14.66
N VAL A 14 16.17 -2.37 -15.70
CA VAL A 14 17.41 -3.15 -15.73
C VAL A 14 18.56 -2.18 -15.47
N ILE A 15 19.26 -2.35 -14.35
CA ILE A 15 20.50 -1.63 -14.06
C ILE A 15 21.66 -2.41 -14.68
N ASP A 16 22.55 -1.69 -15.37
CA ASP A 16 23.79 -2.19 -15.96
C ASP A 16 23.63 -3.44 -16.85
N GLY A 17 22.45 -3.63 -17.45
CA GLY A 17 22.13 -4.75 -18.33
C GLY A 17 22.07 -6.13 -17.66
N ARG A 18 22.21 -6.21 -16.33
CA ARG A 18 22.40 -7.48 -15.61
C ARG A 18 21.41 -7.73 -14.47
N THR A 19 20.95 -6.68 -13.79
CA THR A 19 20.12 -6.85 -12.59
C THR A 19 18.74 -6.23 -12.80
N PRO A 20 17.66 -7.04 -12.83
CA PRO A 20 16.31 -6.52 -12.87
C PRO A 20 15.88 -5.99 -11.50
N GLU A 21 15.37 -4.77 -11.50
CA GLU A 21 14.74 -4.09 -10.37
C GLU A 21 13.24 -3.95 -10.64
N PHE A 22 12.43 -4.44 -9.71
CA PHE A 22 10.98 -4.45 -9.80
C PHE A 22 10.38 -3.42 -8.85
N TYR A 23 9.67 -2.45 -9.40
CA TYR A 23 8.84 -1.56 -8.61
C TYR A 23 7.50 -2.22 -8.36
N VAL A 24 7.14 -2.32 -7.08
CA VAL A 24 5.95 -3.02 -6.61
C VAL A 24 4.92 -1.99 -6.13
N THR A 25 3.65 -2.24 -6.42
CA THR A 25 2.52 -1.58 -5.78
C THR A 25 2.03 -2.46 -4.63
N GLN A 26 2.17 -1.95 -3.42
CA GLN A 26 1.64 -2.52 -2.21
C GLN A 26 0.13 -2.27 -2.13
N ARG A 27 -0.68 -3.32 -2.19
CA ARG A 27 -2.13 -3.24 -2.03
C ARG A 27 -2.50 -3.44 -0.58
N LEU A 28 -3.13 -2.42 0.00
CA LEU A 28 -3.65 -2.45 1.36
C LEU A 28 -5.14 -2.75 1.30
N THR A 29 -5.58 -3.80 1.99
CA THR A 29 -6.99 -4.01 2.36
C THR A 29 -7.18 -3.59 3.80
N LEU A 30 -8.17 -2.74 4.05
CA LEU A 30 -8.38 -2.00 5.30
C LEU A 30 -9.83 -2.15 5.75
N HIS A 31 -10.07 -2.18 7.06
CA HIS A 31 -11.40 -1.98 7.63
C HIS A 31 -11.54 -0.55 8.12
N ASP A 32 -12.53 0.21 7.66
CA ASP A 32 -12.83 1.52 8.24
C ASP A 32 -13.42 1.42 9.66
N ALA A 33 -13.66 2.56 10.31
CA ALA A 33 -14.21 2.59 11.67
C ALA A 33 -15.62 1.98 11.77
N SER A 34 -16.35 1.93 10.65
CA SER A 34 -17.68 1.32 10.53
C SER A 34 -17.62 -0.14 10.08
N GLY A 35 -16.42 -0.70 9.87
CA GLY A 35 -16.20 -2.08 9.43
C GLY A 35 -16.21 -2.30 7.92
N ASN A 36 -16.40 -1.26 7.10
CA ASN A 36 -16.39 -1.39 5.64
C ASN A 36 -15.00 -1.74 5.13
N LEU A 37 -14.94 -2.54 4.06
CA LEU A 37 -13.68 -2.91 3.43
C LEU A 37 -13.26 -1.86 2.40
N VAL A 38 -12.04 -1.37 2.56
CA VAL A 38 -11.43 -0.34 1.73
C VAL A 38 -10.13 -0.88 1.17
N VAL A 39 -9.91 -0.71 -0.14
CA VAL A 39 -8.68 -1.14 -0.81
C VAL A 39 -7.97 0.06 -1.39
N LEU A 40 -6.67 0.16 -1.18
CA LEU A 40 -5.86 1.20 -1.81
C LEU A 40 -4.48 0.65 -2.22
N GLY A 41 -3.88 1.26 -3.25
CA GLY A 41 -2.54 0.90 -3.72
C GLY A 41 -1.54 1.97 -3.36
N ILE A 42 -0.40 1.57 -2.80
CA ILE A 42 0.73 2.45 -2.49
C ILE A 42 1.94 1.94 -3.27
N ARG A 43 2.56 2.82 -4.05
CA ARG A 43 3.78 2.47 -4.77
C ARG A 43 4.94 2.41 -3.79
N SER A 44 5.76 1.37 -3.89
CA SER A 44 7.04 1.32 -3.17
C SER A 44 7.94 2.45 -3.63
N LYS A 45 8.70 3.04 -2.69
CA LYS A 45 9.77 4.00 -3.01
C LYS A 45 11.04 3.30 -3.47
N HIS A 46 11.23 2.04 -3.07
CA HIS A 46 12.43 1.27 -3.34
C HIS A 46 12.10 0.10 -4.27
N PRO A 47 12.99 -0.20 -5.23
CA PRO A 47 12.84 -1.39 -6.07
C PRO A 47 13.11 -2.66 -5.26
N SER A 48 12.58 -3.78 -5.75
CA SER A 48 12.88 -5.12 -5.27
C SER A 48 13.73 -5.89 -6.29
N PRO A 49 14.65 -6.75 -5.84
CA PRO A 49 15.38 -7.66 -6.74
C PRO A 49 14.53 -8.84 -7.26
N ALA A 50 13.36 -9.09 -6.67
CA ALA A 50 12.45 -10.16 -7.07
C ALA A 50 11.08 -9.62 -7.49
N SER A 51 10.53 -10.15 -8.58
CA SER A 51 9.19 -9.77 -9.04
C SER A 51 8.14 -10.15 -8.00
N CYS A 52 7.09 -9.33 -7.89
CA CYS A 52 5.94 -9.55 -6.99
C CYS A 52 6.32 -9.72 -5.50
N THR A 53 7.51 -9.31 -5.10
CA THR A 53 7.99 -9.48 -3.73
C THR A 53 8.60 -8.16 -3.31
N LEU A 54 8.16 -7.56 -2.22
CA LEU A 54 8.91 -6.50 -1.56
C LEU A 54 9.43 -7.06 -0.22
N PRO A 55 10.71 -6.85 0.14
CA PRO A 55 11.19 -7.33 1.43
C PRO A 55 10.41 -6.66 2.56
N ALA A 56 10.06 -7.42 3.60
CA ALA A 56 9.25 -6.91 4.72
C ALA A 56 9.85 -5.66 5.40
N MET A 57 11.18 -5.53 5.39
CA MET A 57 11.91 -4.35 5.94
C MET A 57 11.67 -3.07 5.12
N VAL A 58 11.28 -3.22 3.86
CA VAL A 58 11.04 -2.12 2.91
C VAL A 58 9.55 -1.76 2.88
N HIS A 59 8.69 -2.55 3.53
CA HIS A 59 7.26 -2.27 3.61
C HIS A 59 7.01 -1.01 4.42
N LYS A 60 6.35 -0.03 3.80
CA LYS A 60 6.00 1.22 4.50
C LYS A 60 4.95 1.00 5.60
N TYR A 61 4.11 -0.03 5.45
CA TYR A 61 3.03 -0.35 6.39
C TYR A 61 3.03 -1.82 6.76
N ARG A 62 2.66 -2.11 8.00
CA ARG A 62 2.61 -3.47 8.56
C ARG A 62 1.16 -3.87 8.87
N PRO A 63 0.82 -5.18 8.80
CA PRO A 63 -0.47 -5.67 9.25
C PRO A 63 -0.77 -5.25 10.69
N GLY A 64 -1.97 -4.74 10.92
CA GLY A 64 -2.41 -4.24 12.24
C GLY A 64 -2.14 -2.75 12.50
N GLU A 65 -1.33 -2.08 11.68
CA GLU A 65 -1.14 -0.62 11.80
C GLU A 65 -2.39 0.16 11.42
N ILE A 66 -2.63 1.26 12.13
CA ILE A 66 -3.70 2.22 11.81
C ILE A 66 -3.11 3.32 10.94
N ILE A 67 -3.70 3.52 9.77
CA ILE A 67 -3.35 4.62 8.88
C ILE A 67 -4.45 5.68 8.88
N TYR A 68 -4.06 6.94 8.72
CA TYR A 68 -4.98 8.07 8.64
C TYR A 68 -4.96 8.64 7.23
N VAL A 69 -6.14 8.71 6.61
CA VAL A 69 -6.32 9.24 5.26
C VAL A 69 -6.74 10.70 5.38
N ALA A 70 -5.93 11.61 4.85
CA ALA A 70 -6.26 13.04 4.77
C ALA A 70 -7.32 13.32 3.69
N SER A 71 -7.13 12.68 2.52
CA SER A 71 -8.05 12.80 1.40
C SER A 71 -7.91 11.60 0.48
N ALA A 72 -9.00 11.19 -0.15
CA ALA A 72 -8.98 10.17 -1.19
C ALA A 72 -10.14 10.38 -2.16
N ARG A 73 -10.03 9.77 -3.35
CA ARG A 73 -11.13 9.66 -4.31
C ARG A 73 -11.62 8.22 -4.34
N ILE A 74 -12.94 8.03 -4.44
CA ILE A 74 -13.50 6.71 -4.72
C ILE A 74 -13.26 6.42 -6.20
N ALA A 75 -12.44 5.40 -6.47
CA ALA A 75 -12.14 4.95 -7.82
C ALA A 75 -13.20 3.98 -8.34
N ARG A 76 -13.65 3.07 -7.47
CA ARG A 76 -14.65 2.05 -7.78
C ARG A 76 -15.20 1.44 -6.48
N THR A 77 -16.48 1.12 -6.46
CA THR A 77 -17.08 0.18 -5.50
C THR A 77 -17.34 -1.15 -6.19
N PHE A 78 -16.99 -2.26 -5.56
CA PHE A 78 -17.19 -3.59 -6.14
C PHE A 78 -17.51 -4.63 -5.06
N GLN A 79 -18.07 -5.76 -5.45
CA GLN A 79 -18.33 -6.88 -4.54
C GLN A 79 -17.45 -8.06 -4.92
N HIS A 80 -16.90 -8.75 -3.92
CA HIS A 80 -16.03 -9.90 -4.09
C HIS A 80 -16.22 -10.88 -2.93
N TYR A 81 -16.47 -12.15 -3.22
CA TYR A 81 -16.84 -13.19 -2.24
C TYR A 81 -17.90 -12.70 -1.23
N GLY A 82 -18.97 -12.08 -1.72
CA GLY A 82 -20.07 -11.56 -0.89
C GLY A 82 -19.77 -10.25 -0.14
N SER A 83 -18.51 -9.83 -0.05
CA SER A 83 -18.11 -8.61 0.66
C SER A 83 -18.04 -7.40 -0.26
N LYS A 84 -18.50 -6.23 0.21
CA LYS A 84 -18.43 -4.96 -0.54
C LYS A 84 -17.10 -4.26 -0.24
N PHE A 85 -16.41 -3.86 -1.29
CA PHE A 85 -15.13 -3.17 -1.25
C PHE A 85 -15.23 -1.80 -1.90
N THR A 86 -14.56 -0.81 -1.30
CA THR A 86 -14.36 0.50 -1.90
C THR A 86 -12.90 0.69 -2.24
N ARG A 87 -12.59 0.81 -3.54
CA ARG A 87 -11.24 1.12 -4.00
C ARG A 87 -11.01 2.62 -3.97
N LEU A 88 -9.96 3.05 -3.28
CA LEU A 88 -9.53 4.44 -3.23
C LEU A 88 -8.38 4.71 -4.21
N SER A 89 -8.39 5.89 -4.80
CA SER A 89 -7.31 6.46 -5.63
C SER A 89 -6.98 7.88 -5.17
N HIS A 90 -5.84 8.42 -5.65
CA HIS A 90 -5.37 9.75 -5.26
C HIS A 90 -5.33 9.94 -3.73
N VAL A 91 -4.93 8.88 -3.02
CA VAL A 91 -4.92 8.86 -1.56
C VAL A 91 -3.77 9.70 -1.04
N LYS A 92 -4.09 10.68 -0.19
CA LYS A 92 -3.12 11.42 0.63
C LYS A 92 -3.25 10.90 2.06
N LEU A 93 -2.14 10.41 2.59
CA LEU A 93 -2.05 9.90 3.95
C LEU A 93 -1.49 10.98 4.87
N ILE A 94 -2.01 11.04 6.09
CA ILE A 94 -1.43 11.88 7.14
C ILE A 94 -0.23 11.12 7.67
N ASN A 95 0.98 11.66 7.50
CA ASN A 95 2.12 11.20 8.29
C ASN A 95 1.92 11.76 9.69
N LEU A 96 1.34 10.96 10.58
CA LEU A 96 1.41 11.24 12.01
C LEU A 96 2.82 10.89 12.50
N ASN A 97 3.83 11.63 12.03
CA ASN A 97 5.06 11.78 12.79
C ASN A 97 4.73 12.73 13.95
N LEU A 98 3.94 12.25 14.90
CA LEU A 98 3.85 12.86 16.22
C LEU A 98 5.17 12.52 16.91
N SER A 99 6.12 13.46 16.83
CA SER A 99 7.35 13.52 17.62
C SER A 99 8.21 12.25 17.65
N GLN A 100 9.18 12.14 16.74
CA GLN A 100 10.54 11.93 17.23
C GLN A 100 11.14 13.31 17.47
N SER A 101 10.76 13.88 18.61
CA SER A 101 11.41 15.03 19.21
C SER A 101 12.88 14.71 19.43
N ARG A 102 13.73 15.61 18.94
CA ARG A 102 15.08 15.94 19.43
C ARG A 102 15.51 15.12 20.66
N GLN A 103 16.53 14.29 20.48
CA GLN A 103 17.69 14.22 21.36
C GLN A 103 18.93 14.09 20.48
#